data_AF-A0A2Z2MB13-F1
#
_entry.id   AF-A0A2Z2MB13-F1
#
_cell.length_a   1.000
_cell.length_b   1.000
_cell.length_c   1.000
_cell.angle_alpha   90.00
_cell.angle_beta   90.00
_cell.angle_gamma   90.00
#
_symmetry.space_group_name_H-M   'P 1'
#
loop_
_entity.id
_entity.type
_entity.pdbx_description
1 polymer ?
#
loop_
_entity_poly.entity_id
_entity_poly.type
_entity_poly.pdbx_seq_one_letter_code
_entity_poly.pdbx_strand_id
1 'polypeptide(L)' 'MGKRLGALLVLLGLLLLLRHSALGMELRNLLEPYRYEIKEYFWGITFIAAGLYMITERALRKAVLTLYIIYLLLYLVV' A
#
# COMPACT_ATOMS: atom_id res chain seq x y z
N MET A 1 20.06 10.31 0.26
CA MET A 1 19.07 9.78 -0.70
C MET A 1 19.13 8.26 -0.89
N GLY A 2 20.31 7.63 -0.96
CA GLY A 2 20.44 6.18 -1.24
C GLY A 2 19.69 5.23 -0.28
N LYS A 3 19.63 5.53 1.02
CA LYS A 3 18.91 4.67 2.00
C LYS A 3 17.39 4.60 1.76
N ARG A 4 16.76 5.70 1.33
CA ARG A 4 15.31 5.72 1.06
C ARG A 4 14.96 5.03 -0.26
N LEU A 5 15.80 5.21 -1.28
CA LEU A 5 15.67 4.50 -2.56
C LEU A 5 15.90 2.99 -2.40
N GLY A 6 16.89 2.58 -1.61
CA GLY A 6 17.12 1.17 -1.29
C GLY A 6 15.93 0.53 -0.57
N ALA A 7 15.36 1.24 0.42
CA ALA A 7 14.15 0.78 1.09
C ALA A 7 12.97 0.63 0.11
N LEU A 8 12.76 1.60 -0.79
CA LEU A 8 11.74 1.52 -1.83
C LEU A 8 11.94 0.33 -2.77
N LEU A 9 13.18 0.07 -3.22
CA LEU A 9 13.50 -1.06 -4.10
C LEU A 9 13.26 -2.41 -3.41
N VAL A 10 13.68 -2.55 -2.14
CA VAL A 10 13.40 -3.75 -1.33
C VAL A 10 11.90 -3.95 -1.16
N LEU A 11 11.16 -2.88 -0.87
CA LEU A 11 9.71 -2.92 -0.67
C LEU A 11 8.99 -3.29 -1.98
N LEU A 12 9.41 -2.74 -3.12
CA LEU A 12 8.93 -3.11 -4.45
C LEU A 12 9.24 -4.57 -4.81
N GLY A 13 10.45 -5.05 -4.50
CA GLY A 13 10.83 -6.44 -4.72
C GLY A 13 9.97 -7.41 -3.89
N LEU A 14 9.78 -7.11 -2.60
CA LEU A 14 8.90 -7.86 -1.70
C LEU A 14 7.46 -7.88 -2.22
N LEU A 15 6.96 -6.74 -2.68
CA LEU A 15 5.63 -6.58 -3.26
C LEU A 15 5.41 -7.47 -4.50
N LEU A 16 6.39 -7.50 -5.42
CA LEU A 16 6.31 -8.31 -6.63
C LEU A 16 6.36 -9.81 -6.32
N LEU A 17 7.19 -10.20 -5.34
CA LEU A 17 7.25 -11.58 -4.85
C LEU A 17 5.93 -12.00 -4.21
N LEU A 18 5.34 -11.13 -3.38
CA LEU A 18 4.05 -11.39 -2.74
C LEU A 18 2.95 -11.59 -3.79
N ARG A 19 2.89 -10.74 -4.82
CA ARG A 19 1.91 -10.85 -5.91
C ARG A 19 1.99 -12.18 -6.68
N HIS A 20 3.19 -12.74 -6.86
CA HIS A 20 3.39 -14.01 -7.56
C HIS A 20 3.42 -15.24 -6.64
N SER A 21 3.43 -15.03 -5.32
CA SER A 21 3.38 -16.11 -4.35
C SER A 21 1.98 -16.73 -4.27
N ALA A 22 1.90 -17.99 -3.82
CA ALA A 22 0.62 -18.67 -3.56
C ALA A 22 -0.29 -17.85 -2.62
N LEU A 23 0.30 -17.20 -1.61
CA LEU A 23 -0.38 -16.28 -0.68
C LEU A 23 -1.00 -15.07 -1.40
N GLY A 24 -0.29 -14.49 -2.37
CA GLY A 24 -0.82 -13.38 -3.17
C GLY A 24 -1.98 -13.81 -4.05
N MET A 25 -1.95 -15.04 -4.56
CA MET A 25 -3.00 -15.58 -5.41
C MET A 25 -4.29 -15.87 -4.61
N GLU A 26 -4.17 -16.41 -3.40
CA GLU A 26 -5.30 -16.57 -2.47
C GLU A 26 -5.88 -15.23 -2.02
N LEU A 27 -5.02 -14.28 -1.64
CA LEU A 27 -5.44 -12.92 -1.29
C LEU A 27 -6.15 -12.23 -2.45
N ARG A 28 -5.66 -12.40 -3.68
CA ARG A 28 -6.28 -11.84 -4.88
C ARG A 28 -7.68 -12.42 -5.12
N ASN A 29 -7.87 -13.73 -4.97
CA ASN A 29 -9.20 -14.34 -5.07
C ASN A 29 -10.16 -13.84 -3.97
N LEU A 30 -9.65 -13.60 -2.75
CA LEU A 30 -10.45 -13.09 -1.64
C LEU A 30 -10.86 -11.62 -1.84
N LEU A 31 -9.97 -10.84 -2.49
CA LEU A 31 -10.14 -9.41 -2.76
C LEU A 31 -10.73 -9.12 -4.14
N GLU A 32 -10.92 -10.13 -4.99
CA GLU A 32 -11.53 -10.04 -6.32
C GLU A 32 -12.85 -9.23 -6.32
N PRO A 33 -13.80 -9.40 -5.37
CA PRO A 33 -15.02 -8.60 -5.34
C PRO A 33 -14.79 -7.11 -5.04
N TYR A 34 -13.74 -6.78 -4.27
CA TYR A 34 -13.38 -5.41 -3.90
C TYR A 34 -12.40 -4.76 -4.88
N ARG A 35 -11.99 -5.49 -5.92
CA ARG A 35 -10.93 -5.08 -6.85
C ARG A 35 -11.22 -3.76 -7.53
N TYR A 36 -12.47 -3.58 -7.96
CA TYR A 36 -12.89 -2.37 -8.67
C TYR A 36 -12.80 -1.16 -7.74
N GLU A 37 -13.37 -1.26 -6.53
CA GLU A 37 -13.39 -0.20 -5.53
C GLU A 37 -11.98 0.20 -5.08
N ILE A 38 -11.10 -0.77 -4.80
CA ILE A 38 -9.70 -0.50 -4.38
C ILE A 38 -8.94 0.27 -5.47
N LYS A 39 -9.21 0.01 -6.75
CA LYS A 39 -8.53 0.71 -7.84
C LYS A 39 -9.12 2.08 -8.13
N GLU A 40 -10.44 2.19 -8.09
CA GLU A 40 -11.15 3.44 -8.35
C GLU A 40 -10.88 4.49 -7.26
N TYR A 41 -10.90 4.09 -5.99
CA TYR A 41 -10.67 4.99 -4.87
C TYR A 41 -9.18 5.24 -4.57
N PHE A 42 -8.26 4.68 -5.35
CA PHE A 42 -6.81 4.79 -5.14
C PHE A 42 -6.36 6.24 -4.94
N TRP A 43 -6.77 7.14 -5.84
CA TRP A 43 -6.40 8.55 -5.76
C TRP A 43 -7.04 9.25 -4.57
N GLY A 44 -8.31 8.96 -4.28
CA GLY A 44 -9.01 9.52 -3.12
C GLY A 44 -8.32 9.15 -1.80
N ILE A 45 -8.02 7.86 -1.61
CA ILE A 45 -7.33 7.36 -0.42
C ILE A 45 -5.90 7.89 -0.33
N THR A 46 -5.21 8.04 -1.47
CA THR A 46 -3.88 8.67 -1.52
C THR A 46 -3.92 10.13 -1.07
N PHE A 47 -4.89 10.92 -1.54
CA PHE A 47 -5.03 12.31 -1.10
C PHE A 47 -5.43 12.43 0.37
N ILE A 48 -6.31 11.56 0.86
CA ILE A 48 -6.69 11.51 2.27
C ILE A 48 -5.47 11.17 3.14
N ALA A 49 -4.71 10.13 2.77
CA ALA A 49 -3.50 9.73 3.49
C ALA A 49 -2.43 10.83 3.46
N ALA A 50 -2.25 11.50 2.32
CA ALA A 50 -1.33 12.62 2.20
C ALA A 50 -1.77 13.82 3.07
N GLY A 51 -3.06 14.17 3.03
CA GLY A 51 -3.63 15.23 3.88
C GLY A 51 -3.46 14.91 5.36
N LEU A 52 -3.85 13.69 5.78
CA LEU A 52 -3.65 13.20 7.14
C LEU A 52 -2.19 13.26 7.57
N TYR A 53 -1.27 12.81 6.72
CA TYR A 53 0.17 12.84 6.99
C TYR A 53 0.70 14.27 7.23
N MET A 54 0.16 15.26 6.52
CA MET A 54 0.54 16.67 6.69
C MET A 54 0.02 17.26 8.00
N ILE A 55 -1.22 16.92 8.40
CA ILE A 55 -1.87 17.49 9.59
C ILE A 55 -1.57 16.75 10.90
N THR A 56 -1.15 15.47 10.84
CA THR A 56 -0.90 14.67 12.07
C THR A 56 0.47 14.93 12.70
N GLU A 57 0.48 14.86 14.03
CA GLU A 57 1.68 14.88 14.85
C GLU A 57 2.59 13.67 14.57
N ARG A 58 3.87 13.78 14.93
CA ARG A 58 4.92 12.81 14.58
C ARG A 58 4.59 11.36 14.96
N ALA A 59 3.85 11.14 16.04
CA ALA A 59 3.44 9.81 16.49
C ALA A 59 2.39 9.17 15.56
N LEU A 60 1.34 9.92 15.22
CA LEU A 60 0.25 9.46 14.35
C LEU A 60 0.66 9.36 12.88
N ARG A 61 1.65 10.15 12.48
CA ARG A 61 2.21 10.14 11.14
C ARG A 61 2.75 8.76 10.72
N LYS A 62 3.33 8.01 11.67
CA LYS A 62 3.74 6.61 11.42
C LYS A 62 2.53 5.70 11.18
N ALA A 63 1.46 5.85 11.95
CA ALA A 63 0.25 5.05 11.78
C ALA A 63 -0.40 5.29 10.40
N VAL A 64 -0.50 6.56 9.99
CA VAL A 64 -1.00 6.94 8.65
C VAL A 64 -0.13 6.32 7.54
N LEU A 65 1.19 6.40 7.67
CA LEU A 65 2.12 5.76 6.73
C LEU A 65 1.95 4.24 6.69
N THR A 66 1.86 3.59 7.84
CA THR A 66 1.68 2.13 7.91
C THR A 66 0.37 1.70 7.27
N LEU A 67 -0.75 2.38 7.58
CA LEU A 67 -2.05 2.13 6.96
C LEU A 67 -2.00 2.35 5.44
N TYR A 68 -1.33 3.41 5.00
CA TYR A 68 -1.18 3.69 3.58
C TYR A 68 -0.30 2.65 2.87
N ILE A 69 0.75 2.15 3.52
CA ILE A 69 1.57 1.05 3.00
C ILE A 69 0.72 -0.22 2.88
N ILE A 70 -0.09 -0.56 3.90
CA ILE A 70 -1.01 -1.71 3.82
C ILE A 70 -1.97 -1.55 2.65
N TYR A 71 -2.54 -0.35 2.47
CA TYR A 71 -3.40 -0.05 1.33
C TYR A 71 -2.67 -0.23 -0.02
N LEU A 72 -1.42 0.23 -0.11
CA LEU A 72 -0.59 0.00 -1.29
C LEU A 72 -0.31 -1.48 -1.54
N LEU A 73 -0.08 -2.28 -0.49
CA LEU A 73 0.05 -3.74 -0.62
C LEU A 73 -1.24 -4.34 -1.23
N LEU A 74 -2.41 -3.96 -0.70
CA LEU A 74 -3.70 -4.43 -1.22
C LEU A 74 -3.90 -4.02 -2.69
N TYR A 75 -3.63 -2.76 -3.02
CA TYR A 75 -3.72 -2.25 -4.40
C TYR A 75 -2.82 -3.02 -5.38
N LEU A 76 -1.65 -3.47 -4.94
CA LEU A 76 -0.67 -4.12 -5.81
C LEU A 76 -0.94 -5.62 -6.00
N VAL A 77 -1.52 -6.27 -4.99
CA VAL A 77 -1.94 -7.68 -5.06
C VAL A 77 -3.16 -7.84 -5.98
N VAL A 78 -4.03 -6.83 -6.03
CA VAL A 78 -5.33 -6.80 -6.73
C VAL A 78 -5.20 -6.35 -8.19
#